data_AF-A0A2R6G4Q2-F1
#
_entry.id   AF-A0A2R6G4Q2-F1
#
_cell.length_a   1.000
_cell.length_b   1.000
_cell.length_c   1.000
_cell.angle_alpha   90.00
_cell.angle_beta   90.00
_cell.angle_gamma   90.00
#
_symmetry.space_group_name_H-M   'P 1'
#
loop_
_entity.id
_entity.type
_entity.pdbx_description
1 polymer ?
#
loop_
_entity_poly.entity_id
_entity_poly.type
_entity_poly.pdbx_seq_one_letter_code
_entity_poly.pdbx_strand_id
1 'polypeptide(L)'
;MLTKDLLRVSRAGGGYYPQFADREDRPLAARVIESYRENVGETRGTLDDALADLESEYDFKLVRGLAKLLERDATFETRAAVDPERARTAAFGAAEDVGVISEAERERALEDAASALDCTPAALENALFADRDERAILADLDPRWSPEELCVQYDLSLAQTALFDATDLTVRTSDPRALVSSIKRLRLMYEIEKTPEGRVIEITGPTRLFRRTRRYGTRFARLLRFA
;
A
#
# COMPACT_ATOMS: atom_id res chain seq x y z
N MET A 1 5.57 -5.98 1.20
CA MET A 1 6.65 -5.17 0.57
C MET A 1 6.14 -3.75 0.41
N LEU A 2 6.97 -2.77 0.73
CA LEU A 2 6.65 -1.37 0.54
C LEU A 2 6.90 -0.94 -0.91
N THR A 3 6.43 0.23 -1.28
CA THR A 3 6.86 0.90 -2.51
C THR A 3 8.21 1.57 -2.29
N LYS A 4 9.00 1.76 -3.37
CA LYS A 4 10.33 2.39 -3.27
C LYS A 4 10.28 3.81 -2.70
N ASP A 5 9.19 4.53 -2.90
CA ASP A 5 9.01 5.90 -2.37
C ASP A 5 8.91 5.92 -0.83
N LEU A 6 8.45 4.80 -0.24
CA LEU A 6 8.39 4.61 1.21
C LEU A 6 9.64 3.91 1.76
N LEU A 7 10.70 3.77 0.95
CA LEU A 7 11.93 3.17 1.44
C LEU A 7 12.62 4.13 2.42
N ARG A 8 12.70 3.70 3.68
CA ARG A 8 13.36 4.40 4.79
C ARG A 8 14.75 3.80 5.01
N VAL A 9 15.77 4.47 4.46
CA VAL A 9 17.17 4.03 4.53
C VAL A 9 18.07 5.22 4.86
N SER A 10 19.05 5.00 5.72
CA SER A 10 20.15 5.95 5.95
C SER A 10 21.29 5.64 4.99
N ARG A 11 21.85 6.71 4.42
CA ARG A 11 23.07 6.67 3.57
C ARG A 11 24.29 7.30 4.26
N ALA A 12 24.16 7.61 5.54
CA ALA A 12 25.27 8.17 6.31
C ALA A 12 26.45 7.18 6.35
N GLY A 13 27.68 7.71 6.26
CA GLY A 13 28.90 6.90 6.31
C GLY A 13 29.13 6.00 5.09
N GLY A 14 28.49 6.29 3.93
CA GLY A 14 28.70 5.54 2.68
C GLY A 14 28.02 4.17 2.63
N GLY A 15 27.21 3.82 3.63
CA GLY A 15 26.44 2.58 3.64
C GLY A 15 24.99 2.75 3.19
N TYR A 16 24.23 1.67 3.28
CA TYR A 16 22.81 1.62 2.93
C TYR A 16 22.05 0.85 4.01
N TYR A 17 21.58 1.57 5.02
CA TYR A 17 21.08 0.99 6.26
C TYR A 17 19.56 1.19 6.38
N PRO A 18 18.73 0.14 6.22
CA PRO A 18 17.31 0.20 6.54
C PRO A 18 17.09 0.74 7.94
N GLN A 19 16.20 1.72 8.06
CA GLN A 19 15.81 2.28 9.35
C GLN A 19 14.58 1.51 9.84
N PHE A 20 14.87 0.38 10.49
CA PHE A 20 13.86 -0.48 11.10
C PHE A 20 13.11 0.24 12.21
N ALA A 21 11.89 -0.22 12.45
CA ALA A 21 11.08 0.22 13.57
C ALA A 21 11.70 -0.28 14.88
N ASP A 22 11.61 0.54 15.92
CA ASP A 22 12.07 0.20 17.26
C ASP A 22 10.90 -0.05 18.23
N ARG A 23 11.20 -0.14 19.53
CA ARG A 23 10.16 -0.31 20.56
C ARG A 23 9.34 0.96 20.78
N GLU A 24 9.94 2.14 20.55
CA GLU A 24 9.32 3.45 20.72
C GLU A 24 8.33 3.74 19.58
N ASP A 25 8.45 3.05 18.46
CA ASP A 25 7.50 3.08 17.33
C ASP A 25 6.22 2.25 17.56
N ARG A 26 6.17 1.37 18.57
CA ARG A 26 4.98 0.52 18.83
C ARG A 26 3.70 1.32 19.14
N PRO A 27 3.74 2.40 19.94
CA PRO A 27 2.60 3.29 20.12
C PRO A 27 2.10 3.90 18.79
N LEU A 28 3.00 4.24 17.86
CA LEU A 28 2.60 4.69 16.53
C LEU A 28 1.86 3.58 15.77
N ALA A 29 2.39 2.36 15.75
CA ALA A 29 1.70 1.24 15.11
C ALA A 29 0.29 1.00 15.69
N ALA A 30 0.12 1.17 17.01
CA ALA A 30 -1.19 1.13 17.65
C ALA A 30 -2.09 2.28 17.18
N ARG A 31 -1.58 3.53 17.17
CA ARG A 31 -2.34 4.70 16.68
C ARG A 31 -2.79 4.53 15.23
N VAL A 32 -1.94 4.02 14.34
CA VAL A 32 -2.30 3.77 12.94
C VAL A 32 -3.42 2.73 12.85
N ILE A 33 -3.38 1.65 13.64
CA ILE A 33 -4.47 0.65 13.69
C ILE A 33 -5.76 1.30 14.18
N GLU A 34 -5.70 2.09 15.25
CA GLU A 34 -6.87 2.79 15.79
C GLU A 34 -7.44 3.80 14.79
N SER A 35 -6.61 4.55 14.06
CA SER A 35 -7.09 5.46 13.00
C SER A 35 -7.91 4.73 11.94
N TYR A 36 -7.52 3.52 11.53
CA TYR A 36 -8.35 2.72 10.63
C TYR A 36 -9.66 2.27 11.29
N ARG A 37 -9.61 1.82 12.56
CA ARG A 37 -10.81 1.36 13.30
C ARG A 37 -11.83 2.47 13.50
N GLU A 38 -11.39 3.65 13.89
CA GLU A 38 -12.23 4.82 14.14
C GLU A 38 -12.87 5.36 12.85
N ASN A 39 -12.24 5.12 11.69
CA ASN A 39 -12.73 5.55 10.39
C ASN A 39 -13.47 4.45 9.61
N VAL A 40 -13.83 3.32 10.24
CA VAL A 40 -14.73 2.35 9.60
C VAL A 40 -16.10 3.00 9.40
N GLY A 41 -16.57 3.01 8.14
CA GLY A 41 -17.78 3.71 7.71
C GLY A 41 -17.51 5.09 7.12
N GLU A 42 -16.32 5.65 7.30
CA GLU A 42 -15.90 6.95 6.76
C GLU A 42 -15.21 6.82 5.40
N THR A 43 -14.99 7.97 4.74
CA THR A 43 -14.28 8.02 3.47
C THR A 43 -12.79 7.78 3.64
N ARG A 44 -12.13 7.28 2.59
CA ARG A 44 -10.67 7.19 2.53
C ARG A 44 -10.00 8.54 2.77
N GLY A 45 -10.57 9.64 2.26
CA GLY A 45 -10.06 10.99 2.51
C GLY A 45 -10.02 11.31 4.00
N THR A 46 -11.07 11.01 4.75
CA THR A 46 -11.11 11.18 6.22
C THR A 46 -10.02 10.37 6.92
N LEU A 47 -9.82 9.12 6.49
CA LEU A 47 -8.74 8.28 7.01
C LEU A 47 -7.36 8.85 6.67
N ASP A 48 -7.15 9.31 5.43
CA ASP A 48 -5.90 9.88 4.97
C ASP A 48 -5.56 11.15 5.76
N ASP A 49 -6.55 11.99 6.07
CA ASP A 49 -6.40 13.16 6.96
C ASP A 49 -6.00 12.74 8.38
N ALA A 50 -6.66 11.74 8.96
CA ALA A 50 -6.32 11.21 10.29
C ALA A 50 -4.89 10.61 10.34
N LEU A 51 -4.44 9.99 9.26
CA LEU A 51 -3.07 9.51 9.12
C LEU A 51 -2.08 10.67 8.94
N ALA A 52 -2.45 11.72 8.20
CA ALA A 52 -1.63 12.91 8.02
C ALA A 52 -1.37 13.64 9.34
N ASP A 53 -2.33 13.65 10.27
CA ASP A 53 -2.12 14.17 11.62
C ASP A 53 -0.97 13.44 12.35
N LEU A 54 -0.85 12.12 12.18
CA LEU A 54 0.27 11.35 12.73
C LEU A 54 1.61 11.70 12.06
N GLU A 55 1.61 12.09 10.79
CA GLU A 55 2.82 12.51 10.06
C GLU A 55 3.42 13.82 10.59
N SER A 56 2.65 14.59 11.37
CA SER A 56 3.15 15.80 12.04
C SER A 56 4.03 15.48 13.25
N GLU A 57 3.81 14.33 13.88
CA GLU A 57 4.51 13.88 15.09
C GLU A 57 5.60 12.84 14.79
N TYR A 58 5.43 12.04 13.73
CA TYR A 58 6.29 10.91 13.39
C TYR A 58 6.85 11.00 11.97
N ASP A 59 7.88 10.18 11.68
CA ASP A 59 8.42 10.06 10.33
C ASP A 59 7.33 9.59 9.35
N PHE A 60 6.98 10.43 8.37
CA PHE A 60 5.91 10.15 7.41
C PHE A 60 6.11 8.83 6.63
N LYS A 61 7.36 8.39 6.39
CA LYS A 61 7.61 7.11 5.70
C LYS A 61 7.26 5.93 6.59
N LEU A 62 7.45 6.05 7.90
CA LEU A 62 7.06 5.02 8.85
C LEU A 62 5.53 4.95 8.96
N VAL A 63 4.84 6.10 9.13
CA VAL A 63 3.37 6.18 9.19
C VAL A 63 2.75 5.55 7.93
N ARG A 64 3.12 6.04 6.75
CA ARG A 64 2.62 5.51 5.47
C ARG A 64 3.04 4.07 5.23
N GLY A 65 4.21 3.67 5.74
CA GLY A 65 4.71 2.31 5.64
C GLY A 65 3.85 1.32 6.42
N LEU A 66 3.49 1.66 7.66
CA LEU A 66 2.58 0.89 8.52
C LEU A 66 1.17 0.85 7.93
N ALA A 67 0.64 2.02 7.55
CA ALA A 67 -0.68 2.14 6.92
C ALA A 67 -0.79 1.26 5.66
N LYS A 68 0.23 1.26 4.80
CA LYS A 68 0.26 0.43 3.57
C LYS A 68 0.27 -1.08 3.82
N LEU A 69 0.68 -1.52 5.01
CA LEU A 69 0.55 -2.92 5.40
C LEU A 69 -0.87 -3.25 5.86
N LEU A 70 -1.49 -2.37 6.65
CA LEU A 70 -2.87 -2.51 7.11
C LEU A 70 -3.88 -2.37 5.99
N GLU A 71 -3.63 -1.51 5.01
CA GLU A 71 -4.51 -1.31 3.85
C GLU A 71 -4.81 -2.62 3.11
N ARG A 72 -3.92 -3.62 3.18
CA ARG A 72 -4.14 -4.95 2.58
C ARG A 72 -5.20 -5.79 3.29
N ASP A 73 -5.56 -5.39 4.49
CA ASP A 73 -6.57 -5.98 5.37
C ASP A 73 -7.81 -5.08 5.52
N ALA A 74 -7.82 -3.96 4.81
CA ALA A 74 -8.93 -3.04 4.74
C ALA A 74 -9.76 -3.34 3.48
N THR A 75 -11.09 -3.31 3.63
CA THR A 75 -12.04 -3.39 2.52
C THR A 75 -12.56 -2.00 2.23
N PHE A 76 -12.36 -1.52 1.00
CA PHE A 76 -12.93 -0.26 0.53
C PHE A 76 -14.00 -0.52 -0.51
N GLU A 77 -15.11 0.22 -0.43
CA GLU A 77 -16.21 0.07 -1.38
C GLU A 77 -16.80 1.42 -1.78
N THR A 78 -17.36 1.47 -2.99
CA THR A 78 -18.16 2.60 -3.44
C THR A 78 -19.58 2.45 -2.95
N ARG A 79 -20.05 3.39 -2.13
CA ARG A 79 -21.44 3.45 -1.67
C ARG A 79 -22.17 4.58 -2.38
N ALA A 80 -23.07 4.24 -3.30
CA ALA A 80 -23.89 5.19 -4.02
C ALA A 80 -25.28 4.61 -4.33
N ALA A 81 -26.31 5.46 -4.32
CA ALA A 81 -27.68 5.06 -4.66
C ALA A 81 -27.85 4.74 -6.15
N VAL A 82 -26.99 5.34 -6.99
CA VAL A 82 -26.92 5.11 -8.43
C VAL A 82 -25.47 4.84 -8.79
N ASP A 83 -25.25 3.99 -9.79
CA ASP A 83 -23.94 3.78 -10.38
C ASP A 83 -23.30 5.14 -10.81
N PRO A 84 -22.07 5.46 -10.37
CA PRO A 84 -21.44 6.75 -10.62
C PRO A 84 -21.27 7.11 -12.11
N GLU A 85 -21.00 6.14 -12.97
CA GLU A 85 -20.88 6.38 -14.41
C GLU A 85 -22.23 6.76 -15.03
N ARG A 86 -23.30 6.04 -14.64
CA ARG A 86 -24.68 6.38 -15.03
C ARG A 86 -25.11 7.74 -14.48
N ALA A 87 -24.78 8.05 -13.23
CA ALA A 87 -25.07 9.33 -12.60
C ALA A 87 -24.43 10.49 -13.38
N ARG A 88 -23.14 10.38 -13.72
CA ARG A 88 -22.42 11.37 -14.53
C ARG A 88 -23.01 11.52 -15.93
N THR A 89 -23.34 10.42 -16.58
CA THR A 89 -23.92 10.44 -17.93
C THR A 89 -25.25 11.21 -17.95
N ALA A 90 -26.15 10.91 -17.02
CA ALA A 90 -27.44 11.60 -16.93
C ALA A 90 -27.28 13.08 -16.54
N ALA A 91 -26.49 13.36 -15.50
CA ALA A 91 -26.30 14.72 -15.01
C ALA A 91 -25.65 15.64 -16.05
N PHE A 92 -24.62 15.16 -16.75
CA PHE A 92 -23.93 15.97 -17.76
C PHE A 92 -24.72 16.09 -19.06
N GLY A 93 -25.50 15.08 -19.44
CA GLY A 93 -26.45 15.20 -20.56
C GLY A 93 -27.53 16.23 -20.27
N ALA A 94 -28.17 16.17 -19.09
CA ALA A 94 -29.15 17.18 -18.68
C ALA A 94 -28.53 18.59 -18.57
N ALA A 95 -27.28 18.69 -18.09
CA ALA A 95 -26.59 19.97 -18.03
C ALA A 95 -26.29 20.57 -19.41
N GLU A 96 -25.99 19.73 -20.42
CA GLU A 96 -25.84 20.15 -21.81
C GLU A 96 -27.18 20.66 -22.37
N ASP A 97 -28.27 19.92 -22.16
CA ASP A 97 -29.61 20.29 -22.65
C ASP A 97 -30.12 21.60 -22.03
N VAL A 98 -29.87 21.80 -20.73
CA VAL A 98 -30.25 23.03 -20.01
C VAL A 98 -29.33 24.20 -20.37
N GLY A 99 -28.07 23.94 -20.73
CA GLY A 99 -27.07 24.98 -20.99
C GLY A 99 -26.61 25.70 -19.71
N VAL A 100 -26.21 24.93 -18.69
CA VAL A 100 -25.92 25.43 -17.33
C VAL A 100 -24.84 26.51 -17.30
N ILE A 101 -25.20 27.74 -16.90
CA ILE A 101 -24.29 28.86 -16.62
C ILE A 101 -24.55 29.51 -15.24
N SER A 102 -25.57 29.05 -14.52
CA SER A 102 -25.99 29.55 -13.21
C SER A 102 -26.40 28.42 -12.25
N GLU A 103 -26.47 28.73 -10.95
CA GLU A 103 -26.86 27.73 -9.93
C GLU A 103 -28.30 27.24 -10.13
N ALA A 104 -29.23 28.11 -10.52
CA ALA A 104 -30.62 27.72 -10.78
C ALA A 104 -30.75 26.76 -11.97
N GLU A 105 -29.89 26.89 -12.99
CA GLU A 105 -29.82 25.95 -14.10
C GLU A 105 -29.15 24.64 -13.69
N ARG A 106 -28.14 24.70 -12.82
CA ARG A 106 -27.49 23.52 -12.24
C ARG A 106 -28.49 22.68 -11.43
N GLU A 107 -29.27 23.31 -10.56
CA GLU A 107 -30.32 22.65 -9.79
C GLU A 107 -31.33 21.97 -10.72
N ARG A 108 -31.79 22.66 -11.76
CA ARG A 108 -32.70 22.09 -12.77
C ARG A 108 -32.11 20.88 -13.49
N ALA A 109 -30.85 20.96 -13.93
CA ALA A 109 -30.20 19.84 -14.60
C ALA A 109 -30.05 18.60 -13.68
N LEU A 110 -29.77 18.81 -12.39
CA LEU A 110 -29.73 17.74 -11.40
C LEU A 110 -31.13 17.15 -11.13
N GLU A 111 -32.17 17.98 -11.09
CA GLU A 111 -33.56 17.54 -10.97
C GLU A 111 -33.99 16.68 -12.16
N ASP A 112 -33.74 17.14 -13.39
CA ASP A 112 -34.08 16.42 -14.62
C ASP A 112 -33.35 15.07 -14.69
N ALA A 113 -32.05 15.05 -14.40
CA ALA A 113 -31.26 13.83 -14.38
C ALA A 113 -31.68 12.86 -13.26
N ALA A 114 -32.01 13.37 -12.07
CA ALA A 114 -32.44 12.56 -10.94
C ALA A 114 -33.80 11.94 -11.20
N SER A 115 -34.72 12.69 -11.82
CA SER A 115 -36.01 12.18 -12.27
C SER A 115 -35.86 11.05 -13.28
N ALA A 116 -34.95 11.19 -14.25
CA ALA A 116 -34.67 10.15 -15.24
C ALA A 116 -34.08 8.85 -14.65
N LEU A 117 -33.44 8.94 -13.48
CA LEU A 117 -32.81 7.82 -12.78
C LEU A 117 -33.59 7.31 -11.57
N ASP A 118 -34.81 7.82 -11.35
CA ASP A 118 -35.68 7.50 -10.21
C ASP A 118 -34.97 7.64 -8.85
N CYS A 119 -34.26 8.76 -8.67
CA CYS A 119 -33.59 9.09 -7.42
C CYS A 119 -33.79 10.57 -7.05
N THR A 120 -33.24 10.99 -5.91
CA THR A 120 -33.29 12.40 -5.50
C THR A 120 -32.09 13.16 -6.07
N PRO A 121 -32.19 14.49 -6.31
CA PRO A 121 -31.05 15.30 -6.76
C PRO A 121 -29.84 15.17 -5.84
N ALA A 122 -30.04 15.14 -4.53
CA ALA A 122 -28.98 14.94 -3.55
C ALA A 122 -28.33 13.54 -3.65
N ALA A 123 -29.12 12.48 -3.89
CA ALA A 123 -28.59 11.14 -4.07
C ALA A 123 -27.79 11.02 -5.38
N LEU A 124 -28.26 11.66 -6.46
CA LEU A 124 -27.55 11.75 -7.73
C LEU A 124 -26.22 12.50 -7.56
N GLU A 125 -26.26 13.67 -6.92
CA GLU A 125 -25.09 14.53 -6.70
C GLU A 125 -24.01 13.80 -5.90
N ASN A 126 -24.39 13.10 -4.82
CA ASN A 126 -23.49 12.25 -4.05
C ASN A 126 -22.89 11.11 -4.89
N ALA A 127 -23.68 10.53 -5.80
CA ALA A 127 -23.24 9.43 -6.65
C ALA A 127 -22.22 9.85 -7.73
N LEU A 128 -22.22 11.10 -8.19
CA LEU A 128 -21.41 11.57 -9.33
C LEU A 128 -19.93 11.15 -9.27
N PHE A 129 -19.36 11.16 -8.07
CA PHE A 129 -17.93 10.88 -7.85
C PHE A 129 -17.69 9.93 -6.67
N ALA A 130 -18.68 9.13 -6.29
CA ALA A 130 -18.54 8.15 -5.21
C ALA A 130 -17.54 7.02 -5.55
N ASP A 131 -17.21 6.85 -6.83
CA ASP A 131 -16.19 5.94 -7.37
C ASP A 131 -14.75 6.48 -7.29
N ARG A 132 -14.55 7.73 -6.86
CA ARG A 132 -13.19 8.25 -6.63
C ARG A 132 -12.54 7.56 -5.44
N ASP A 133 -11.25 7.25 -5.57
CA ASP A 133 -10.46 6.60 -4.50
C ASP A 133 -10.60 7.33 -3.15
N GLU A 134 -10.50 8.66 -3.15
CA GLU A 134 -10.65 9.51 -1.95
C GLU A 134 -12.04 9.40 -1.28
N ARG A 135 -13.07 9.03 -2.04
CA ARG A 135 -14.47 8.89 -1.58
C ARG A 135 -14.87 7.46 -1.28
N ALA A 136 -14.01 6.49 -1.59
CA ALA A 136 -14.27 5.09 -1.24
C ALA A 136 -14.43 4.96 0.27
N ILE A 137 -15.45 4.23 0.70
CA ILE A 137 -15.76 4.03 2.11
C ILE A 137 -14.94 2.88 2.66
N LEU A 138 -14.27 3.09 3.80
CA LEU A 138 -13.65 1.99 4.55
C LEU A 138 -14.76 1.13 5.16
N ALA A 139 -15.10 0.03 4.50
CA ALA A 139 -16.23 -0.82 4.88
C ALA A 139 -15.89 -1.74 6.07
N ASP A 140 -14.65 -2.23 6.12
CA ASP A 140 -14.19 -3.18 7.13
C ASP A 140 -12.67 -3.16 7.29
N LEU A 141 -12.20 -3.57 8.45
CA LEU A 141 -10.80 -3.80 8.77
C LEU A 141 -10.65 -5.05 9.65
N ASP A 142 -9.91 -6.05 9.16
CA ASP A 142 -9.54 -7.24 9.91
C ASP A 142 -8.01 -7.31 10.09
N PRO A 143 -7.43 -6.56 11.05
CA PRO A 143 -5.98 -6.44 11.16
C PRO A 143 -5.38 -7.76 11.63
N ARG A 144 -4.61 -8.41 10.74
CA ARG A 144 -3.97 -9.71 11.01
C ARG A 144 -2.84 -9.66 12.05
N TRP A 145 -2.36 -8.47 12.39
CA TRP A 145 -1.18 -8.27 13.23
C TRP A 145 -1.50 -7.33 14.38
N SER A 146 -1.01 -7.67 15.57
CA SER A 146 -0.90 -6.73 16.68
C SER A 146 0.07 -5.58 16.35
N PRO A 147 0.07 -4.46 17.11
CA PRO A 147 1.00 -3.36 16.88
C PRO A 147 2.48 -3.79 16.84
N GLU A 148 2.88 -4.69 17.73
CA GLU A 148 4.25 -5.23 17.76
C GLU A 148 4.56 -6.07 16.51
N GLU A 149 3.64 -6.95 16.11
CA GLU A 149 3.81 -7.75 14.91
C GLU A 149 3.79 -6.89 13.65
N LEU A 150 3.02 -5.81 13.62
CA LEU A 150 2.97 -4.87 12.51
C LEU A 150 4.33 -4.20 12.29
N CYS A 151 5.03 -3.79 13.37
CA CYS A 151 6.41 -3.29 13.29
C CYS A 151 7.36 -4.34 12.68
N VAL A 152 7.27 -5.61 13.14
CA VAL A 152 8.08 -6.71 12.58
C VAL A 152 7.80 -6.90 11.08
N GLN A 153 6.54 -6.82 10.66
CA GLN A 153 6.17 -6.93 9.26
C GLN A 153 6.55 -5.71 8.42
N TYR A 154 6.60 -4.52 9.03
CA TYR A 154 7.17 -3.32 8.45
C TYR A 154 8.65 -3.53 8.17
N ASP A 155 9.42 -3.99 9.14
CA ASP A 155 10.87 -4.24 8.98
C ASP A 155 11.16 -5.27 7.90
N LEU A 156 10.43 -6.38 7.91
CA LEU A 156 10.53 -7.38 6.87
C LEU A 156 10.19 -6.79 5.50
N SER A 157 9.13 -5.98 5.41
CA SER A 157 8.75 -5.33 4.15
C SER A 157 9.77 -4.29 3.71
N LEU A 158 10.41 -3.57 4.62
CA LEU A 158 11.44 -2.57 4.35
C LEU A 158 12.71 -3.26 3.83
N ALA A 159 13.19 -4.29 4.51
CA ALA A 159 14.34 -5.10 4.09
C ALA A 159 14.09 -5.73 2.71
N GLN A 160 12.90 -6.31 2.49
CA GLN A 160 12.50 -6.85 1.19
C GLN A 160 12.52 -5.79 0.09
N THR A 161 12.11 -4.56 0.39
CA THR A 161 12.06 -3.45 -0.59
C THR A 161 13.48 -2.98 -0.92
N ALA A 162 14.38 -2.90 0.07
CA ALA A 162 15.79 -2.58 -0.14
C ALA A 162 16.48 -3.57 -1.09
N LEU A 163 16.14 -4.87 -0.99
CA LEU A 163 16.72 -5.91 -1.85
C LEU A 163 16.36 -5.79 -3.34
N PHE A 164 15.36 -4.98 -3.72
CA PHE A 164 15.06 -4.76 -5.15
C PHE A 164 16.16 -4.03 -5.90
N ASP A 165 17.07 -3.34 -5.21
CA ASP A 165 18.21 -2.66 -5.80
C ASP A 165 19.54 -3.41 -5.60
N ALA A 166 19.52 -4.60 -4.98
CA ALA A 166 20.72 -5.41 -4.75
C ALA A 166 21.29 -6.03 -6.05
N THR A 167 22.62 -6.03 -6.17
CA THR A 167 23.38 -6.72 -7.21
C THR A 167 23.57 -8.20 -6.92
N ASP A 168 23.67 -8.54 -5.63
CA ASP A 168 23.90 -9.86 -5.09
C ASP A 168 23.48 -9.88 -3.61
N LEU A 169 23.33 -11.07 -3.06
CA LEU A 169 23.09 -11.30 -1.63
C LEU A 169 23.94 -12.49 -1.19
N THR A 170 24.79 -12.25 -0.19
CA THR A 170 25.63 -13.27 0.43
C THR A 170 25.01 -13.74 1.73
N VAL A 171 24.70 -15.03 1.84
CA VAL A 171 24.07 -15.62 3.03
C VAL A 171 25.00 -16.64 3.68
N ARG A 172 25.20 -16.49 4.99
CA ARG A 172 25.82 -17.48 5.86
C ARG A 172 24.74 -18.10 6.74
N THR A 173 24.63 -19.42 6.75
CA THR A 173 23.56 -20.13 7.47
C THR A 173 24.09 -21.41 8.10
N SER A 174 23.54 -21.77 9.26
CA SER A 174 23.73 -23.07 9.89
C SER A 174 22.89 -24.17 9.25
N ASP A 175 21.87 -23.83 8.45
CA ASP A 175 21.03 -24.77 7.68
C ASP A 175 21.09 -24.50 6.16
N PRO A 176 22.19 -24.89 5.50
CA PRO A 176 22.33 -24.70 4.06
C PRO A 176 21.33 -25.52 3.24
N ARG A 177 20.77 -26.61 3.78
CA ARG A 177 19.83 -27.46 3.05
C ARG A 177 18.48 -26.77 2.91
N ALA A 178 17.96 -26.18 3.99
CA ALA A 178 16.72 -25.41 3.95
C ALA A 178 16.85 -24.18 3.05
N LEU A 179 17.98 -23.47 3.14
CA LEU A 179 18.22 -22.29 2.31
C LEU A 179 18.27 -22.65 0.81
N VAL A 180 19.05 -23.66 0.41
CA VAL A 180 19.12 -24.10 -1.00
C VAL A 180 17.75 -24.59 -1.50
N SER A 181 16.97 -25.28 -0.66
CA SER A 181 15.60 -25.68 -0.99
C SER A 181 14.72 -24.47 -1.31
N SER A 182 14.81 -23.41 -0.50
CA SER A 182 14.07 -22.17 -0.70
C SER A 182 14.51 -21.39 -1.94
N ILE A 183 15.81 -21.29 -2.18
CA ILE A 183 16.39 -20.69 -3.39
C ILE A 183 15.87 -21.40 -4.65
N LYS A 184 15.92 -22.73 -4.67
CA LYS A 184 15.43 -23.56 -5.79
C LYS A 184 13.93 -23.38 -6.02
N ARG A 185 13.12 -23.39 -4.94
CA ARG A 185 11.67 -23.15 -5.01
C ARG A 185 11.34 -21.77 -5.60
N LEU A 186 12.12 -20.75 -5.24
CA LEU A 186 11.99 -19.38 -5.74
C LEU A 186 12.60 -19.19 -7.15
N ARG A 187 13.31 -20.19 -7.68
CA ARG A 187 13.99 -20.16 -8.99
C ARG A 187 14.99 -19.00 -9.10
N LEU A 188 15.80 -18.80 -8.05
CA LEU A 188 16.85 -17.79 -8.02
C LEU A 188 18.16 -18.37 -8.53
N MET A 189 19.00 -17.52 -9.13
CA MET A 189 20.37 -17.88 -9.49
C MET A 189 21.26 -17.73 -8.27
N TYR A 190 22.14 -18.70 -8.06
CA TYR A 190 23.02 -18.74 -6.91
C TYR A 190 24.28 -19.54 -7.23
N GLU A 191 25.34 -19.23 -6.49
CA GLU A 191 26.62 -19.92 -6.49
C GLU A 191 26.92 -20.36 -5.05
N ILE A 192 27.62 -21.49 -4.89
CA ILE A 192 28.06 -21.97 -3.57
C ILE A 192 29.57 -22.07 -3.58
N GLU A 193 30.20 -21.34 -2.68
CA GLU A 193 31.63 -21.41 -2.42
C GLU A 193 31.91 -22.18 -1.12
N LYS A 194 32.95 -23.02 -1.16
CA LYS A 194 33.49 -23.66 0.06
C LYS A 194 34.61 -22.78 0.59
N THR A 195 34.48 -22.34 1.84
CA THR A 195 35.50 -21.56 2.55
C THR A 195 36.07 -22.40 3.71
N PRO A 196 37.23 -22.02 4.28
CA PRO A 196 37.75 -22.68 5.49
C PRO A 196 36.78 -22.65 6.68
N GLU A 197 35.93 -21.62 6.75
CA GLU A 197 34.93 -21.42 7.81
C GLU A 197 33.58 -22.09 7.51
N GLY A 198 33.39 -22.70 6.33
CA GLY A 198 32.15 -23.38 5.96
C GLY A 198 31.74 -23.21 4.50
N ARG A 199 30.47 -22.89 4.27
CA ARG A 199 29.93 -22.65 2.92
C ARG A 199 29.29 -21.26 2.88
N VAL A 200 29.58 -20.54 1.82
CA VAL A 200 28.98 -19.24 1.53
C VAL A 200 28.11 -19.39 0.29
N ILE A 201 26.88 -18.89 0.35
CA ILE A 201 25.95 -18.91 -0.78
C ILE A 201 25.79 -17.48 -1.27
N GLU A 202 26.23 -17.22 -2.49
CA GLU A 202 26.00 -15.95 -3.20
C GLU A 202 24.78 -16.11 -4.11
N ILE A 203 23.85 -15.16 -4.05
CA ILE A 203 22.60 -15.20 -4.80
C ILE A 203 22.57 -13.98 -5.70
N THR A 204 22.41 -14.19 -7.01
CA THR A 204 22.40 -13.09 -7.98
C THR A 204 21.20 -12.17 -7.73
N GLY A 205 21.47 -10.89 -7.51
CA GLY A 205 20.47 -9.87 -7.27
C GLY A 205 19.76 -9.41 -8.54
N PRO A 206 18.58 -8.77 -8.40
CA PRO A 206 17.75 -8.37 -9.53
C PRO A 206 18.39 -7.33 -10.46
N THR A 207 19.37 -6.55 -9.98
CA THR A 207 20.01 -5.49 -10.78
C THR A 207 21.18 -5.99 -11.62
N ARG A 208 21.77 -7.13 -11.26
CA ARG A 208 22.86 -7.78 -12.03
C ARG A 208 22.38 -8.45 -13.31
N LEU A 209 21.08 -8.65 -13.45
CA LEU A 209 20.48 -9.20 -14.66
C LEU A 209 20.34 -8.13 -15.73
N PHE A 210 20.76 -8.45 -16.96
CA PHE A 210 20.66 -7.58 -18.14
C PHE A 210 19.25 -7.01 -18.39
N ARG A 211 18.22 -7.61 -17.77
CA ARG A 211 16.87 -7.05 -17.65
C ARG A 211 16.43 -7.06 -16.19
N ARG A 212 16.19 -5.88 -15.62
CA ARG A 212 15.48 -5.72 -14.34
C ARG A 212 14.07 -6.27 -14.50
N THR A 213 13.81 -7.49 -14.01
CA THR A 213 12.46 -8.06 -14.02
C THR A 213 11.84 -7.95 -12.64
N ARG A 214 10.70 -7.24 -12.55
CA ARG A 214 9.91 -7.11 -11.31
C ARG A 214 9.59 -8.48 -10.71
N ARG A 215 9.30 -9.47 -11.58
CA ARG A 215 9.02 -10.86 -11.21
C ARG A 215 10.20 -11.55 -10.50
N TYR A 216 11.43 -11.36 -10.98
CA TYR A 216 12.61 -11.91 -10.30
C TYR A 216 12.87 -11.18 -8.98
N GLY A 217 12.80 -9.84 -8.97
CA GLY A 217 12.97 -9.03 -7.75
C GLY A 217 12.01 -9.43 -6.63
N THR A 218 10.72 -9.66 -6.94
CA THR A 218 9.74 -10.13 -5.96
C THR A 218 10.10 -11.52 -5.41
N ARG A 219 10.62 -12.44 -6.24
CA ARG A 219 11.07 -13.76 -5.78
C ARG A 219 12.31 -13.65 -4.90
N PHE A 220 13.26 -12.81 -5.30
CA PHE A 220 14.51 -12.55 -4.59
C PHE A 220 14.24 -11.98 -3.20
N ALA A 221 13.40 -10.93 -3.10
CA ALA A 221 13.01 -10.35 -1.82
C ALA A 221 12.28 -11.36 -0.91
N ARG A 222 11.45 -12.25 -1.46
CA ARG A 222 10.76 -13.29 -0.67
C ARG A 222 11.70 -14.29 0.01
N LEU A 223 12.98 -14.33 -0.37
CA LEU A 223 13.96 -15.20 0.29
C LEU A 223 14.08 -14.92 1.78
N LEU A 224 13.95 -13.65 2.21
CA LEU A 224 14.00 -13.24 3.63
C LEU A 224 12.89 -13.87 4.50
N ARG A 225 11.89 -14.53 3.92
CA ARG A 225 10.90 -15.29 4.69
C ARG A 225 11.37 -16.69 5.07
N PHE A 226 12.51 -17.13 4.54
CA PHE A 226 13.04 -18.49 4.67
C PHE A 226 14.51 -18.52 5.13
N ALA A 227 15.15 -17.36 5.23
CA ALA A 227 16.58 -17.20 5.49
C ALA A 227 16.80 -16.54 6.83
#